data_AF-A0A1T4K7S0-F1
#
_entry.id   AF-A0A1T4K7S0-F1
#
_cell.length_a   1.000
_cell.length_b   1.000
_cell.length_c   1.000
_cell.angle_alpha   90.00
_cell.angle_beta   90.00
_cell.angle_gamma   90.00
#
_symmetry.space_group_name_H-M   'P 1'
#
loop_
_entity.id
_entity.type
_entity.pdbx_description
1 polymer ?
#
loop_
_entity_poly.entity_id
_entity_poly.type
_entity_poly.pdbx_seq_one_letter_code
_entity_poly.pdbx_strand_id
1 'polypeptide(L)'
;MKFDKYSYYLGMTFAFVECVSNDAKEVALTHPLSNEEFKVLKEYNEKIVFENQLHLYWDTIHNKTIGVIYKYEESIIKYVALRKHFNVIDNFDKFKDLLGYNIVSKMNEYTKIETNIIQSEDWLLAHNNQQ
;
A
#
# COMPACT_ATOMS: atom_id res chain seq x y z
N MET A 1 -5.27 -17.89 -25.83
CA MET A 1 -6.02 -16.76 -25.23
C MET A 1 -5.00 -15.67 -24.90
N LYS A 2 -4.99 -14.57 -25.64
CA LYS A 2 -4.08 -13.45 -25.37
C LYS A 2 -4.77 -12.58 -24.31
N PHE A 3 -4.17 -12.45 -23.12
CA PHE A 3 -4.72 -11.58 -22.09
C PHE A 3 -4.75 -10.14 -22.60
N ASP A 4 -5.92 -9.51 -22.59
CA ASP A 4 -6.04 -8.08 -22.88
C ASP A 4 -5.41 -7.29 -21.73
N LYS A 5 -4.48 -6.39 -22.06
CA LYS A 5 -3.76 -5.58 -21.07
C LYS A 5 -4.70 -4.69 -20.26
N TYR A 6 -5.82 -4.25 -20.85
CA TYR A 6 -6.81 -3.41 -20.17
C TYR A 6 -7.58 -4.19 -19.12
N SER A 7 -7.96 -5.43 -19.43
CA SER A 7 -8.54 -6.33 -18.42
C SER A 7 -7.57 -6.58 -17.26
N TYR A 8 -6.26 -6.73 -17.55
CA TYR A 8 -5.25 -6.88 -16.50
C TYR A 8 -5.14 -5.63 -15.61
N TYR A 9 -5.10 -4.43 -16.18
CA TYR A 9 -5.05 -3.19 -15.39
C TYR A 9 -6.29 -2.99 -14.53
N LEU A 10 -7.49 -3.28 -15.05
CA LEU A 10 -8.73 -3.19 -14.27
C LEU A 10 -8.79 -4.24 -13.16
N GLY A 11 -8.30 -5.46 -13.41
CA GLY A 11 -8.16 -6.49 -12.38
C GLY A 11 -7.23 -6.06 -11.24
N MET A 12 -6.10 -5.42 -11.57
CA MET A 12 -5.19 -4.83 -10.57
C MET A 12 -5.87 -3.74 -9.74
N THR A 13 -6.62 -2.84 -10.37
CA THR A 13 -7.39 -1.81 -9.66
C THR A 13 -8.40 -2.44 -8.69
N PHE A 14 -9.13 -3.47 -9.13
CA PHE A 14 -10.10 -4.16 -8.29
C PHE A 14 -9.44 -4.76 -7.04
N ALA A 15 -8.32 -5.47 -7.19
CA ALA A 15 -7.57 -6.04 -6.07
C ALA A 15 -7.06 -4.95 -5.09
N PHE A 16 -6.65 -3.79 -5.59
CA PHE A 16 -6.23 -2.68 -4.75
C PHE A 16 -7.38 -1.98 -4.02
N VAL A 17 -8.54 -1.88 -4.66
CA VAL A 17 -9.77 -1.45 -4.00
C VAL A 17 -10.09 -2.37 -2.83
N GLU A 18 -10.03 -3.69 -3.01
CA GLU A 18 -10.25 -4.65 -1.91
C GLU A 18 -9.25 -4.46 -0.76
N CYS A 19 -7.98 -4.20 -1.06
CA CYS A 19 -6.96 -3.94 -0.03
C CYS A 19 -7.27 -2.69 0.79
N VAL A 20 -7.72 -1.60 0.14
CA VAL A 20 -8.04 -0.34 0.83
C VAL A 20 -9.37 -0.45 1.58
N SER A 21 -10.37 -1.10 1.02
CA SER A 21 -11.67 -1.32 1.68
C SER A 21 -11.53 -2.09 3.01
N ASN A 22 -10.65 -3.10 3.03
CA ASN A 22 -10.36 -3.93 4.20
C ASN A 22 -9.25 -3.37 5.11
N ASP A 23 -8.86 -2.10 4.93
CA ASP A 23 -7.85 -1.42 5.74
C ASP A 23 -6.47 -2.11 5.78
N ALA A 24 -6.16 -2.94 4.77
CA ALA A 24 -4.84 -3.53 4.59
C ALA A 24 -3.83 -2.51 4.03
N LYS A 25 -4.32 -1.44 3.39
CA LYS A 25 -3.55 -0.28 2.90
C LYS A 25 -4.31 1.01 3.22
N GLU A 26 -3.61 2.06 3.65
CA GLU A 26 -4.24 3.40 3.79
C GLU A 26 -4.52 4.03 2.43
N VAL A 27 -3.63 3.81 1.46
CA VAL A 27 -3.79 4.18 0.04
C VAL A 27 -3.26 3.09 -0.88
N ALA A 28 -3.78 3.00 -2.10
CA ALA A 28 -3.24 2.15 -3.15
C ALA A 28 -3.12 2.90 -4.48
N LEU A 29 -2.23 2.45 -5.36
CA LEU A 29 -1.95 3.08 -6.65
C LEU A 29 -2.41 2.18 -7.79
N THR A 30 -3.18 2.71 -8.74
CA THR A 30 -3.48 1.97 -9.98
C THR A 30 -2.22 1.74 -10.80
N HIS A 31 -2.31 0.90 -11.82
CA HIS A 31 -1.26 0.81 -12.84
C HIS A 31 -0.96 2.20 -13.43
N PRO A 32 0.31 2.59 -13.65
CA PRO A 32 0.66 3.82 -14.35
C PRO A 32 0.23 3.80 -15.81
N LEU A 33 -0.63 4.74 -16.21
CA LEU A 33 -1.24 4.79 -17.53
C LEU A 33 -0.54 5.82 -18.42
N SER A 34 -0.31 5.49 -19.69
CA SER A 34 -0.06 6.52 -20.70
C SER A 34 -1.32 7.37 -20.95
N ASN A 35 -1.17 8.50 -21.65
CA ASN A 35 -2.30 9.36 -22.01
C ASN A 35 -3.40 8.63 -22.80
N GLU A 36 -3.04 7.70 -23.69
CA GLU A 36 -4.01 6.92 -24.46
C GLU A 36 -4.74 5.91 -23.57
N GLU A 37 -4.01 5.22 -22.71
CA GLU A 37 -4.58 4.25 -21.77
C GLU A 37 -5.48 4.94 -20.75
N PHE A 38 -5.10 6.13 -20.27
CA PHE A 38 -5.90 6.93 -19.36
C PHE A 38 -7.24 7.34 -19.98
N LYS A 39 -7.26 7.78 -21.24
CA LYS A 39 -8.50 8.11 -21.97
C LYS A 39 -9.48 6.93 -22.01
N VAL A 40 -8.96 5.71 -22.14
CA VAL A 40 -9.78 4.50 -22.21
C VAL A 40 -10.23 4.05 -20.82
N LEU A 41 -9.33 4.11 -19.82
CA LEU A 41 -9.52 3.43 -18.54
C LEU A 41 -10.01 4.33 -17.41
N LYS A 42 -10.00 5.66 -17.56
CA LYS A 42 -10.38 6.62 -16.51
C LYS A 42 -11.76 6.30 -15.93
N GLU A 43 -12.78 6.22 -16.78
CA GLU A 43 -14.17 6.01 -16.34
C GLU A 43 -14.37 4.64 -15.68
N TYR A 44 -13.69 3.60 -16.17
CA TYR A 44 -13.76 2.27 -15.57
C TYR A 44 -13.10 2.22 -14.19
N ASN A 45 -11.94 2.87 -14.01
CA ASN A 45 -11.31 2.97 -12.70
C ASN A 45 -12.17 3.79 -11.72
N GLU A 46 -12.70 4.93 -12.16
CA GLU A 46 -13.61 5.76 -11.36
C GLU A 46 -14.85 4.96 -10.93
N LYS A 47 -15.44 4.20 -11.84
CA LYS A 47 -16.57 3.32 -11.56
C LYS A 47 -16.22 2.24 -10.53
N ILE A 48 -15.14 1.49 -10.73
CA ILE A 48 -14.71 0.43 -9.81
C ILE A 48 -14.50 0.98 -8.39
N VAL A 49 -13.83 2.12 -8.27
CA VAL A 49 -13.53 2.74 -6.96
C VAL A 49 -14.82 3.26 -6.31
N PHE A 50 -15.68 3.93 -7.07
CA PHE A 50 -16.95 4.47 -6.57
C PHE A 50 -17.93 3.37 -6.13
N GLU A 51 -18.07 2.29 -6.91
CA GLU A 51 -18.95 1.16 -6.57
C GLU A 51 -18.55 0.47 -5.25
N ASN A 52 -17.29 0.61 -4.85
CA ASN A 52 -16.76 0.10 -3.58
C ASN A 52 -16.74 1.16 -2.46
N GLN A 53 -17.40 2.30 -2.64
CA GLN A 53 -17.52 3.38 -1.66
C GLN A 53 -16.15 3.96 -1.22
N LEU A 54 -15.19 3.98 -2.14
CA LEU A 54 -13.88 4.58 -1.96
C LEU A 54 -13.74 5.86 -2.78
N HIS A 55 -12.65 6.56 -2.57
CA HIS A 55 -12.31 7.79 -3.29
C HIS A 55 -11.10 7.58 -4.20
N LEU A 56 -11.04 8.35 -5.29
CA LEU A 56 -9.98 8.32 -6.28
C LEU A 56 -9.41 9.72 -6.51
N TYR A 57 -8.10 9.87 -6.36
CA TYR A 57 -7.35 11.07 -6.71
C TYR A 57 -6.40 10.77 -7.87
N TRP A 58 -6.45 11.55 -8.95
CA TRP A 58 -5.54 11.38 -10.09
C TRP A 58 -4.25 12.17 -9.88
N ASP A 59 -3.12 11.48 -9.98
CA ASP A 59 -1.76 12.04 -9.86
C ASP A 59 -0.94 11.70 -11.12
N THR A 60 0.19 12.38 -11.30
CA THR A 60 1.12 12.16 -12.41
C THR A 60 2.51 11.82 -11.90
N ILE A 61 3.08 10.72 -12.40
CA ILE A 61 4.44 10.27 -12.09
C ILE A 61 5.15 9.95 -13.39
N HIS A 62 6.32 10.57 -13.62
CA HIS A 62 7.15 10.36 -14.82
C HIS A 62 6.32 10.39 -16.13
N ASN A 63 5.42 11.37 -16.26
CA ASN A 63 4.50 11.52 -17.41
C ASN A 63 3.49 10.36 -17.61
N LYS A 64 3.26 9.55 -16.58
CA LYS A 64 2.17 8.57 -16.51
C LYS A 64 1.14 9.03 -15.50
N THR A 65 -0.13 8.78 -15.80
CA THR A 65 -1.23 9.04 -14.86
C THR A 65 -1.44 7.85 -13.97
N ILE A 66 -1.56 8.08 -12.67
CA ILE A 66 -1.90 7.05 -11.67
C ILE A 66 -3.13 7.49 -10.87
N GLY A 67 -3.97 6.54 -10.51
CA GLY A 67 -5.05 6.73 -9.56
C GLY A 67 -4.59 6.38 -8.17
N VAL A 68 -4.79 7.28 -7.20
CA VAL A 68 -4.57 7.07 -5.78
C VAL A 68 -5.92 6.76 -5.16
N ILE A 69 -6.10 5.51 -4.77
CA ILE A 69 -7.32 4.98 -4.15
C ILE A 69 -7.17 5.14 -2.64
N TYR A 70 -8.17 5.70 -1.98
CA TYR A 70 -8.17 5.91 -0.54
C TYR A 70 -9.58 5.83 0.04
N LYS A 71 -9.68 5.49 1.33
CA LYS A 71 -10.94 5.43 2.08
C LYS A 71 -11.16 6.66 2.95
N TYR A 72 -10.11 7.13 3.63
CA TYR A 72 -10.18 8.22 4.59
C TYR A 72 -9.46 9.48 4.11
N GLU A 73 -10.01 10.66 4.42
CA GLU A 73 -9.45 11.94 3.99
C GLU A 73 -8.04 12.18 4.54
N GLU A 74 -7.74 11.72 5.76
CA GLU A 74 -6.41 11.81 6.33
C GLU A 74 -5.35 11.06 5.51
N SER A 75 -5.72 9.94 4.87
CA SER A 75 -4.80 9.13 4.07
C SER A 75 -4.34 9.90 2.83
N ILE A 76 -5.27 10.58 2.15
CA ILE A 76 -4.92 11.39 0.97
C ILE A 76 -4.16 12.66 1.36
N ILE A 77 -4.47 13.28 2.50
CA ILE A 77 -3.73 14.43 3.01
C ILE A 77 -2.26 14.05 3.27
N LYS A 78 -2.01 12.91 3.93
CA LYS A 78 -0.65 12.38 4.14
C LYS A 78 0.06 12.10 2.82
N TYR A 79 -0.62 11.42 1.88
CA TYR A 79 -0.06 11.12 0.56
C TYR A 79 0.36 12.39 -0.19
N VAL A 80 -0.54 13.39 -0.29
CA VAL A 80 -0.27 14.66 -0.98
C VAL A 80 0.85 15.43 -0.29
N ALA A 81 0.91 15.43 1.04
CA ALA A 81 2.00 16.07 1.78
C ALA A 81 3.37 15.45 1.44
N LEU A 82 3.46 14.13 1.34
CA LEU A 82 4.69 13.45 0.90
C LEU A 82 5.00 13.74 -0.57
N ARG A 83 3.99 13.72 -1.46
CA ARG A 83 4.18 13.96 -2.90
C ARG A 83 4.68 15.35 -3.26
N LYS A 84 4.52 16.33 -2.37
CA LYS A 84 5.14 17.66 -2.53
C LYS A 84 6.67 17.63 -2.57
N HIS A 85 7.27 16.61 -1.96
CA HIS A 85 8.72 16.52 -1.80
C HIS A 85 9.32 15.27 -2.43
N PHE A 86 8.51 14.23 -2.63
CA PHE A 86 8.98 12.91 -3.03
C PHE A 86 8.18 12.35 -4.20
N ASN A 87 8.86 11.57 -5.04
CA ASN A 87 8.23 10.74 -6.06
C ASN A 87 8.00 9.35 -5.46
N VAL A 88 6.77 8.82 -5.53
CA VAL A 88 6.44 7.54 -4.87
C VAL A 88 7.12 6.33 -5.49
N ILE A 89 7.52 6.38 -6.76
CA ILE A 89 8.29 5.31 -7.40
C ILE A 89 9.76 5.40 -6.98
N ASP A 90 10.34 6.59 -7.00
CA ASP A 90 11.77 6.79 -6.72
C ASP A 90 12.08 6.77 -5.21
N ASN A 91 11.08 7.07 -4.37
CA ASN A 91 11.22 7.19 -2.91
C ASN A 91 10.18 6.34 -2.17
N PHE A 92 9.95 5.12 -2.65
CA PHE A 92 8.96 4.19 -2.11
C PHE A 92 9.02 4.03 -0.57
N ASP A 93 10.22 4.03 0.02
CA ASP A 93 10.41 3.94 1.47
C ASP A 93 9.69 5.03 2.27
N LYS A 94 9.46 6.20 1.68
CA LYS A 94 8.70 7.30 2.30
C LYS A 94 7.19 7.05 2.29
N PHE A 95 6.71 6.19 1.40
CA PHE A 95 5.29 5.88 1.19
C PHE A 95 4.89 4.48 1.70
N LYS A 96 5.86 3.63 2.07
CA LYS A 96 5.63 2.24 2.46
C LYS A 96 4.53 2.05 3.51
N ASP A 97 4.43 2.96 4.47
CA ASP A 97 3.45 2.91 5.55
C ASP A 97 2.04 3.06 4.99
N LEU A 98 1.83 4.10 4.17
CA LEU A 98 0.54 4.36 3.51
C LEU A 98 0.15 3.22 2.56
N LEU A 99 1.14 2.66 1.87
CA LEU A 99 0.96 1.59 0.89
C LEU A 99 0.86 0.20 1.53
N GLY A 100 0.90 0.08 2.87
CA GLY A 100 0.74 -1.19 3.57
C GLY A 100 1.90 -2.18 3.41
N TYR A 101 3.12 -1.68 3.15
CA TYR A 101 4.33 -2.52 2.99
C TYR A 101 5.19 -2.61 4.27
N ASN A 102 4.57 -2.38 5.43
CA ASN A 102 5.22 -2.44 6.74
C ASN A 102 5.48 -3.85 7.26
N ILE A 103 5.18 -4.87 6.46
CA ILE A 103 5.26 -6.27 6.84
C ILE A 103 6.71 -6.65 7.21
N VAL A 104 7.73 -6.07 6.58
CA VAL A 104 9.13 -6.39 6.89
C VAL A 104 9.64 -5.69 8.16
N SER A 105 9.20 -4.47 8.46
CA SER A 105 9.67 -3.76 9.67
C SER A 105 9.00 -4.26 10.95
N LYS A 106 7.70 -4.58 10.89
CA LYS A 106 6.97 -5.13 12.04
C LYS A 106 7.39 -6.55 12.37
N MET A 107 7.66 -7.40 11.37
CA MET A 107 8.19 -8.75 11.64
C MET A 107 9.52 -8.68 12.40
N ASN A 108 10.42 -7.78 12.05
CA ASN A 108 11.68 -7.58 12.78
C ASN A 108 11.50 -7.10 14.24
N GLU A 109 10.42 -6.37 14.54
CA GLU A 109 10.08 -5.99 15.92
C GLU A 109 9.52 -7.17 16.71
N TYR A 110 8.65 -7.99 16.11
CA TYR A 110 8.16 -9.22 16.74
C TYR A 110 9.28 -10.23 16.99
N THR A 111 10.22 -10.40 16.04
CA THR A 111 11.39 -11.27 16.26
C THR A 111 12.27 -10.74 17.39
N LYS A 112 12.48 -9.42 17.51
CA LYS A 112 13.23 -8.83 18.63
C LYS A 112 12.53 -9.04 19.98
N ILE A 113 11.20 -8.96 20.02
CA ILE A 113 10.42 -9.21 21.24
C ILE A 113 10.54 -10.69 21.64
N GLU A 114 10.35 -11.62 20.70
CA GLU A 114 10.51 -13.07 20.97
C GLU A 114 11.93 -13.41 21.44
N THR A 115 12.97 -12.85 20.80
CA THR A 115 14.36 -13.11 21.22
C THR A 115 14.65 -12.61 22.64
N ASN A 116 14.10 -11.46 23.03
CA ASN A 116 14.28 -10.90 24.37
C ASN A 116 13.49 -11.69 25.44
N ILE A 117 12.32 -12.23 25.10
CA ILE A 117 11.53 -13.08 25.99
C ILE A 117 12.25 -14.40 26.24
N ILE A 118 12.73 -15.07 25.19
CA ILE A 118 13.48 -16.34 25.28
C ILE A 118 14.75 -16.16 26.12
N GLN A 119 15.52 -15.08 25.90
CA GLN A 119 16.70 -14.79 26.73
C GLN A 119 16.35 -14.54 28.21
N SER A 120 15.21 -13.93 28.51
CA SER A 120 14.79 -13.69 29.90
C SER A 120 14.34 -14.97 30.61
N GLU A 121 13.72 -15.91 29.88
CA GLU A 121 13.31 -17.22 30.42
C GLU A 121 14.52 -18.13 30.67
N ASP A 122 15.51 -18.13 29.77
CA ASP A 122 16.76 -18.87 29.95
C ASP A 122 17.56 -18.38 31.17
N TRP A 123 17.56 -17.06 31.43
CA TRP A 123 18.17 -16.48 32.63
C TRP A 123 17.48 -16.92 33.92
N LEU A 124 16.14 -17.01 33.93
CA LEU A 124 15.35 -17.45 35.08
C LEU A 124 15.53 -18.95 35.36
N LEU A 125 15.69 -19.79 34.33
CA LEU A 125 15.96 -21.22 34.48
C LEU A 125 17.39 -21.52 34.94
N ALA A 126 18.37 -20.70 34.53
CA ALA A 126 19.76 -20.85 34.95
C ALA A 126 20.00 -20.47 36.43
N HIS A 127 19.20 -19.56 37.00
CA HIS A 127 19.38 -19.08 38.38
C HIS A 127 18.54 -19.85 39.42
N ASN A 128 17.52 -20.60 39.00
CA ASN A 128 16.71 -21.41 39.91
C ASN A 128 17.28 -22.83 40.14
N ASN A 129 18.35 -23.22 39.45
CA ASN A 129 19.02 -24.52 39.59
C ASN A 129 20.29 -24.48 40.46
N GLN A 130 20.49 -23.42 41.26
CA GLN A 130 21.62 -23.28 42.19
C GLN A 130 21.24 -23.28 43.68
N GLN A 131 20.09 -23.87 44.05
CA GLN A 131 19.72 -24.12 45.45
C GLN A 131 19.74 -25.60 45.81
#